data_AF-A0A5K0XE72-F1
#
_entry.id   AF-A0A5K0XE72-F1
#
_cell.length_a   1.000
_cell.length_b   1.000
_cell.length_c   1.000
_cell.angle_alpha   90.00
_cell.angle_beta   90.00
_cell.angle_gamma   90.00
#
_symmetry.space_group_name_H-M   'P 1'
#
loop_
_entity.id
_entity.type
_entity.pdbx_description
1 polymer ?
#
loop_
_entity_poly.entity_id
_entity_poly.type
_entity_poly.pdbx_seq_one_letter_code
_entity_poly.pdbx_strand_id
1 'polypeptide(L)'
;DLIQYYNSSTARDQSGRATSFQATASILGDLMPSFHRSAPQVALFSSRGPDVKDFSLQDADVLKPDILAPGSLIWAAWTPNGTDEVNYM
;
A
#
# COMPACT_ATOMS: atom_id res chain seq x y z
N ASP A 1 -13.22 15.78 18.53
CA ASP A 1 -11.89 15.50 17.92
C ASP A 1 -11.22 14.27 18.48
N LEU A 2 -10.29 13.67 17.73
CA LEU A 2 -9.70 12.33 17.93
C LEU A 2 -9.33 11.98 19.38
N ILE A 3 -8.84 12.96 20.15
CA ILE A 3 -8.49 12.82 21.57
C ILE A 3 -9.71 12.50 22.42
N GLN A 4 -10.86 13.13 22.15
CA GLN A 4 -12.12 12.85 22.84
C GLN A 4 -12.60 11.42 22.53
N TYR A 5 -12.50 11.00 21.27
CA TYR A 5 -12.86 9.64 20.86
C TYR A 5 -11.94 8.58 21.46
N TYR A 6 -10.63 8.86 21.49
CA TYR A 6 -9.65 8.04 22.19
C TYR A 6 -9.99 7.93 23.68
N ASN A 7 -10.27 9.05 24.35
CA ASN A 7 -10.59 9.08 25.77
C ASN A 7 -11.90 8.34 26.08
N SER A 8 -12.96 8.50 25.28
CA SER A 8 -14.23 7.80 25.48
C SER A 8 -14.15 6.31 25.18
N SER A 9 -13.22 5.89 24.32
CA SER A 9 -13.06 4.49 23.89
C SER A 9 -11.97 3.73 24.67
N THR A 10 -11.34 4.38 25.66
CA THR A 10 -10.30 3.79 26.51
C THR A 10 -10.83 3.64 27.93
N ALA A 11 -10.99 2.39 28.41
CA ALA A 11 -11.25 2.14 29.82
C ALA A 11 -9.95 2.33 30.62
N ARG A 12 -10.06 2.96 31.79
CA ARG A 12 -8.93 3.23 32.69
C ARG A 12 -9.24 2.76 34.10
N ASP A 13 -8.22 2.30 34.80
CA ASP A 13 -8.32 2.01 36.23
C ASP A 13 -8.28 3.28 37.09
N GLN A 14 -8.38 3.14 38.40
CA GLN A 14 -8.37 4.24 39.36
C GLN A 14 -7.04 5.02 39.38
N SER A 15 -5.96 4.44 38.85
CA SER A 15 -4.65 5.10 38.70
C SER A 15 -4.51 5.86 37.37
N GLY A 16 -5.54 5.79 36.51
CA GLY A 16 -5.54 6.41 35.18
C GLY A 16 -4.88 5.56 34.10
N ARG A 17 -4.42 4.35 34.41
CA ARG A 17 -3.78 3.44 33.45
C ARG A 17 -4.85 2.80 32.56
N ALA A 18 -4.60 2.79 31.25
CA ALA A 18 -5.50 2.17 30.29
C ALA A 18 -5.53 0.64 30.49
N THR A 19 -6.72 0.09 30.63
CA THR A 19 -6.96 -1.35 30.83
C THR A 19 -7.53 -2.04 29.60
N SER A 20 -8.29 -1.32 28.77
CA SER A 20 -8.77 -1.81 27.47
C SER A 20 -9.09 -0.65 26.52
N PHE A 21 -8.93 -0.88 25.21
CA PHE A 21 -9.25 0.07 24.16
C PHE A 21 -10.23 -0.57 23.17
N GLN A 22 -11.39 0.07 22.95
CA GLN A 22 -12.50 -0.48 22.15
C GLN A 22 -12.91 0.46 21.00
N ALA A 23 -12.00 1.32 20.55
CA ALA A 23 -12.27 2.16 19.39
C ALA A 23 -12.47 1.32 18.14
N THR A 24 -13.44 1.70 17.32
CA THR A 24 -13.68 1.13 15.99
C THR A 24 -13.50 2.25 14.97
N ALA A 25 -12.65 2.01 13.98
CA ALA A 25 -12.53 2.92 12.84
C ALA A 25 -13.07 2.21 11.59
N SER A 26 -13.80 2.97 10.78
CA SER A 26 -14.16 2.55 9.43
C SER A 26 -13.36 3.39 8.45
N ILE A 27 -12.81 2.74 7.43
CA ILE A 27 -12.29 3.44 6.27
C ILE A 27 -13.51 3.92 5.48
N LEU A 28 -13.69 5.23 5.41
CA LEU A 28 -14.72 5.87 4.60
C LEU A 28 -14.04 6.46 3.37
N GLY A 29 -14.33 5.94 2.17
CA GLY A 29 -13.74 6.41 0.92
C GLY A 29 -14.34 5.72 -0.32
N ASP A 30 -14.24 6.39 -1.47
CA ASP A 30 -14.92 6.01 -2.73
C ASP A 30 -14.20 4.90 -3.54
N LEU A 31 -13.00 4.48 -3.11
CA LEU A 31 -12.26 3.39 -3.76
C LEU A 31 -12.59 2.06 -3.08
N MET A 32 -13.56 1.35 -3.64
CA MET A 32 -13.87 -0.02 -3.26
C MET A 32 -12.93 -0.99 -3.98
N PRO A 33 -12.26 -1.93 -3.28
CA PRO A 33 -11.42 -2.93 -3.94
C PRO A 33 -12.25 -3.72 -4.95
N SER A 34 -11.85 -3.67 -6.22
CA SER A 34 -12.45 -4.48 -7.28
C SER A 34 -11.76 -5.85 -7.33
N PHE A 35 -12.43 -6.87 -6.79
CA PHE A 35 -11.96 -8.24 -6.92
C PHE A 35 -12.37 -8.80 -8.29
N HIS A 36 -11.53 -8.55 -9.30
CA HIS A 36 -11.71 -9.19 -10.59
C HIS A 36 -11.37 -10.68 -10.47
N ARG A 37 -12.23 -11.56 -10.98
CA ARG A 37 -11.95 -13.02 -11.07
C ARG A 37 -11.00 -13.38 -12.21
N SER A 38 -10.46 -12.38 -12.92
CA SER A 38 -9.49 -12.57 -13.99
C SER A 38 -8.09 -12.82 -13.42
N ALA A 39 -7.28 -13.55 -14.16
CA ALA A 39 -5.86 -13.72 -13.84
C ALA A 39 -5.15 -12.34 -13.78
N PRO A 40 -4.12 -12.19 -12.92
CA PRO A 40 -3.33 -10.97 -12.86
C PRO A 40 -2.68 -10.69 -14.22
N GLN A 41 -2.65 -9.41 -14.60
CA GLN A 41 -2.08 -8.95 -15.87
C GLN A 41 -0.82 -8.13 -15.62
N VAL A 42 0.17 -8.27 -16.49
CA VAL A 42 1.37 -7.42 -16.46
C VAL A 42 0.96 -6.00 -16.89
N ALA A 43 1.23 -5.01 -16.04
CA ALA A 43 0.92 -3.62 -16.33
C ALA A 43 1.65 -3.14 -17.60
N LEU A 44 1.03 -2.24 -18.37
CA LEU A 44 1.61 -1.72 -19.62
C LEU A 44 2.99 -1.10 -19.43
N PHE A 45 3.17 -0.39 -18.31
CA PHE A 45 4.40 0.30 -17.92
C PHE A 45 5.43 -0.59 -17.22
N SER A 46 5.11 -1.87 -16.95
CA SER A 46 6.05 -2.79 -16.31
C SER A 46 7.23 -3.04 -17.24
N SER A 47 8.45 -2.79 -16.75
CA SER A 47 9.68 -3.07 -17.50
C SER A 47 9.74 -4.53 -17.93
N ARG A 48 10.28 -4.75 -19.14
CA ARG A 48 10.38 -6.08 -19.75
C ARG A 48 11.84 -6.42 -20.00
N GLY A 49 12.17 -7.70 -19.93
CA GLY A 49 13.45 -8.20 -20.38
C GLY A 49 13.60 -8.18 -21.91
N PRO A 50 14.69 -8.73 -22.43
CA PRO A 50 15.74 -9.46 -21.69
C PRO A 50 16.61 -8.54 -20.81
N ASP A 51 17.34 -9.14 -19.87
CA ASP A 51 18.47 -8.46 -19.25
C ASP A 51 19.55 -8.28 -20.33
N VAL A 52 19.94 -7.04 -20.60
CA VAL A 52 20.82 -6.74 -21.75
C VAL A 52 22.29 -6.84 -21.34
N LYS A 53 22.62 -6.47 -20.10
CA LYS A 53 24.00 -6.40 -19.61
C LYS A 53 24.11 -6.74 -18.13
N ASP A 54 25.11 -7.52 -17.76
CA ASP A 54 25.42 -7.83 -16.37
C ASP A 54 26.12 -6.65 -15.65
N PHE A 55 26.44 -6.83 -14.36
CA PHE A 55 27.14 -5.82 -13.56
C PHE A 55 28.57 -5.50 -14.05
N SER A 56 29.14 -6.36 -14.90
CA SER A 56 30.46 -6.18 -15.54
C SER A 56 30.35 -5.66 -16.98
N LEU A 57 29.15 -5.21 -17.39
CA LEU A 57 28.84 -4.69 -18.73
C LEU A 57 29.04 -5.73 -19.86
N GLN A 58 28.97 -7.02 -19.55
CA GLN A 58 28.95 -8.12 -20.52
C GLN A 58 27.52 -8.52 -20.86
N ASP A 59 27.30 -9.20 -21.98
CA ASP A 59 25.97 -9.70 -22.34
C ASP A 59 25.45 -10.65 -21.25
N ALA A 60 24.25 -10.35 -20.73
CA ALA A 60 23.65 -11.15 -19.67
C ALA A 60 22.92 -12.38 -20.26
N ASP A 61 23.19 -13.56 -19.70
CA ASP A 61 22.51 -14.82 -20.04
C ASP A 61 21.50 -15.23 -18.95
N VAL A 62 20.82 -14.22 -18.36
CA VAL A 62 19.85 -14.41 -17.27
C VAL A 62 18.52 -13.79 -17.68
N LEU A 63 17.46 -14.59 -17.64
CA LEU A 63 16.12 -14.11 -17.97
C LEU A 63 15.58 -13.20 -16.84
N LYS A 64 15.04 -12.04 -17.22
CA LYS A 64 14.36 -11.10 -16.34
C LYS A 64 13.02 -10.64 -16.94
N PRO A 65 12.04 -10.23 -16.10
CA PRO A 65 12.04 -10.26 -14.63
C PRO A 65 11.78 -11.67 -14.06
N ASP A 66 12.05 -11.87 -12.76
CA ASP A 66 11.92 -13.19 -12.12
C ASP A 66 10.48 -13.50 -11.65
N ILE A 67 9.73 -12.47 -11.22
CA ILE A 67 8.43 -12.65 -10.56
C ILE A 67 7.45 -11.53 -10.90
N LEU A 68 6.15 -11.87 -10.87
CA LEU A 68 5.04 -10.92 -10.94
C LEU A 68 4.43 -10.74 -9.55
N ALA A 69 4.13 -9.49 -9.18
CA ALA A 69 3.40 -9.15 -7.97
C ALA A 69 2.46 -7.94 -8.22
N PRO A 70 1.45 -7.71 -7.37
CA PRO A 70 0.62 -6.51 -7.45
C PRO A 70 1.44 -5.23 -7.29
N GLY A 71 1.33 -4.29 -8.24
CA GLY A 71 2.07 -3.02 -8.20
C GLY A 71 1.34 -1.83 -8.83
N SER A 72 0.07 -1.99 -9.23
CA SER A 72 -0.76 -0.93 -9.81
C SER A 72 -1.91 -0.62 -8.85
N LEU A 73 -2.18 0.67 -8.62
CA LEU A 73 -3.23 1.16 -7.72
C LEU A 73 -3.16 0.54 -6.31
N ILE A 74 -1.95 0.42 -5.76
CA ILE A 74 -1.72 -0.11 -4.41
C ILE A 74 -1.95 0.99 -3.39
N TRP A 75 -2.90 0.77 -2.49
CA TRP A 75 -3.10 1.68 -1.37
C TRP A 75 -2.03 1.47 -0.29
N ALA A 76 -1.35 2.56 0.08
CA ALA A 76 -0.28 2.57 1.06
C ALA A 76 -0.34 3.83 1.94
N ALA A 77 0.49 3.88 2.99
CA ALA A 77 0.65 5.07 3.81
C ALA A 77 1.21 6.24 2.99
N TRP A 78 0.74 7.45 3.29
CA TRP A 78 1.15 8.66 2.59
C TRP A 78 1.44 9.80 3.56
N THR A 79 2.35 10.70 3.19
CA THR A 79 2.63 11.90 3.99
C THR A 79 1.46 12.89 3.87
N PRO A 80 1.00 13.51 4.97
CA PRO A 80 -0.06 14.53 4.90
C PRO A 80 0.29 15.73 4.02
N ASN A 81 1.58 15.95 3.76
CA ASN A 81 2.10 17.07 2.98
C ASN A 81 2.66 16.63 1.61
N GLY A 82 2.32 15.42 1.16
CA GLY A 82 2.74 14.91 -0.13
C GLY A 82 2.05 15.62 -1.29
N THR A 83 2.76 15.72 -2.40
CA THR A 83 2.28 16.36 -3.63
C THR A 83 1.82 15.29 -4.60
N ASP A 84 0.62 14.77 -4.37
CA ASP A 84 0.04 13.78 -5.28
C ASP A 84 -0.64 14.54 -6.41
N GLU A 85 -0.20 14.30 -7.63
CA GLU A 85 -0.99 14.68 -8.79
C GLU A 85 -2.10 13.64 -8.94
N VAL A 86 -3.34 14.06 -8.67
CA VAL A 86 -4.55 13.23 -8.77
C VAL A 86 -4.75 12.65 -10.19
N ASN A 87 -4.04 13.18 -11.19
CA ASN A 87 -4.22 12.89 -12.62
C ASN A 87 -3.08 12.07 -13.26
N TYR A 88 -2.30 11.30 -12.51
CA TYR A 88 -1.38 10.34 -13.13
C TYR A 88 -2.16 9.10 -13.61
N MET A 89 -2.90 9.27 -14.72
CA MET A 89 -3.57 8.23 -15.51
C MET A 89 -2.85 8.08 -16.85
#